data_AF-A0A972EJU9-F1
#
_entry.id   AF-A0A972EJU9-F1
#
_cell.length_a   1.000
_cell.length_b   1.000
_cell.length_c   1.000
_cell.angle_alpha   90.00
_cell.angle_beta   90.00
_cell.angle_gamma   90.00
#
_symmetry.space_group_name_H-M   'P 1'
#
loop_
_entity.id
_entity.type
_entity.pdbx_description
1 polymer ?
#
loop_
_entity_poly.entity_id
_entity_poly.type
_entity_poly.pdbx_seq_one_letter_code
_entity_poly.pdbx_strand_id
1 'polypeptide(L)'
;MDYSEFNKARCLSMHPAVMFRGKLNAMKKLPVTKKQFWLIIAILFIIAFLIDLNSRIITLKALQQQKSILETDVAKLQITKVLVEEKIGYAESDAAVEAWARQQGMMMQEGDNVIIPIPVGNTTPTPTPIPTTQPVVYQNWEVWKALIFD
;
A
#
# COMPACT_ATOMS: atom_id res chain seq x y z
N MET A 1 -37.33 45.62 40.06
CA MET A 1 -36.71 46.95 40.10
C MET A 1 -35.21 46.76 39.92
N ASP A 2 -34.49 47.37 39.00
CA ASP A 2 -34.76 48.06 37.75
C ASP A 2 -33.35 48.25 37.17
N TYR A 3 -33.02 47.59 36.06
CA TYR A 3 -31.68 47.60 35.47
C TYR A 3 -31.42 48.85 34.60
N SER A 4 -32.22 49.90 34.72
CA SER A 4 -32.14 51.11 33.86
C SER A 4 -31.28 52.26 34.43
N GLU A 5 -30.78 52.17 35.66
CA GLU A 5 -30.07 53.27 36.33
C GLU A 5 -28.53 53.26 36.14
N PHE A 6 -27.94 52.17 35.66
CA PHE A 6 -26.47 52.09 35.51
C PHE A 6 -25.94 52.72 34.22
N ASN A 7 -26.81 53.30 33.38
CA ASN A 7 -26.45 53.91 32.11
C ASN A 7 -26.56 55.44 32.11
N LYS A 8 -26.20 56.08 33.22
CA LYS A 8 -26.21 57.55 33.34
C LYS A 8 -25.01 58.16 34.10
N ALA A 9 -23.95 57.38 34.34
CA ALA A 9 -22.78 57.84 35.09
C ALA A 9 -21.44 57.48 34.42
N ARG A 10 -21.37 57.45 33.09
CA ARG A 10 -20.09 57.33 32.35
C ARG A 10 -19.99 58.34 31.21
N CYS A 11 -20.34 59.59 31.51
CA CYS A 11 -20.07 60.74 30.65
C CYS A 11 -19.18 61.76 31.37
N LEU A 12 -17.96 61.38 31.77
CA LEU A 12 -16.89 62.35 32.03
C LEU A 12 -15.49 61.71 32.21
N SER A 13 -14.91 61.12 31.17
CA SER A 13 -13.43 61.01 30.99
C SER A 13 -13.10 60.17 29.76
N MET A 14 -13.03 60.77 28.57
CA MET A 14 -12.25 60.18 27.47
C MET A 14 -11.99 61.26 26.40
N HIS A 15 -10.85 61.93 26.54
CA HIS A 15 -10.11 62.55 25.44
C HIS A 15 -8.71 61.91 25.46
N PRO A 16 -7.95 61.85 24.35
CA PRO A 16 -8.29 62.09 22.96
C PRO A 16 -8.10 60.81 22.10
N ALA A 17 -8.50 60.92 20.84
CA ALA A 17 -8.20 59.95 19.79
C ALA A 17 -6.74 59.47 19.83
N VAL A 18 -6.53 58.18 20.10
CA VAL A 18 -5.25 57.51 19.85
C VAL A 18 -5.17 57.27 18.35
N MET A 19 -4.74 58.30 17.63
CA MET A 19 -4.26 58.19 16.26
C MET A 19 -3.03 57.28 16.25
N PHE A 20 -3.23 55.99 15.99
CA PHE A 20 -2.15 55.08 15.60
C PHE A 20 -1.67 55.47 14.19
N ARG A 21 -0.86 56.53 14.09
CA ARG A 21 0.00 56.73 12.92
C ARG A 21 1.09 55.67 12.99
N GLY A 22 0.78 54.49 12.45
CA GLY A 22 1.81 53.52 12.10
C GLY A 22 2.80 54.20 11.17
N LYS A 23 4.04 54.41 11.63
CA LYS A 23 5.12 54.78 10.72
C LYS A 23 5.30 53.60 9.77
N LEU A 24 4.88 53.76 8.52
CA LEU A 24 5.34 52.90 7.43
C LEU A 24 6.86 53.08 7.37
N ASN A 25 7.58 52.15 7.99
CA ASN A 25 9.02 52.13 7.93
C ASN A 25 9.40 52.04 6.45
N ALA A 26 10.06 53.10 5.96
CA ALA A 26 10.61 53.14 4.63
C ALA A 26 11.47 51.90 4.42
N MET A 27 11.16 51.14 3.37
CA MET A 27 11.91 49.98 2.91
C MET A 27 13.39 50.36 2.85
N LYS A 28 14.16 49.91 3.84
CA LYS A 28 15.61 50.10 3.87
C LYS A 28 16.13 49.27 2.71
N LYS A 29 16.43 49.92 1.58
CA LYS A 29 17.04 49.26 0.42
C LYS A 29 18.35 48.66 0.91
N LEU A 30 18.37 47.34 1.06
CA LEU A 30 19.60 46.61 1.36
C LEU A 30 20.50 46.83 0.14
N PRO A 31 21.66 47.49 0.28
CA PRO A 31 22.58 47.64 -0.84
C PRO A 31 23.20 46.27 -1.10
N VAL A 32 22.57 45.50 -1.99
CA VAL A 32 23.10 44.20 -2.41
C VAL A 32 24.38 44.48 -3.18
N THR A 33 25.52 44.13 -2.58
CA THR A 33 26.82 44.29 -3.24
C THR A 33 26.89 43.33 -4.44
N LYS A 34 27.65 43.69 -5.48
CA LYS A 34 27.80 42.85 -6.71
C LYS A 34 28.15 41.39 -6.39
N LYS A 35 28.94 41.16 -5.34
CA LYS A 35 29.34 39.83 -4.85
C LYS A 35 28.16 39.05 -4.24
N GLN A 36 27.32 39.70 -3.43
CA GLN A 36 26.12 39.09 -2.84
C GLN A 36 25.07 38.75 -3.90
N PHE A 37 24.91 39.60 -4.92
CA PHE A 37 24.03 39.33 -6.04
C PHE A 37 24.45 38.06 -6.81
N TRP A 38 25.75 37.94 -7.10
CA TRP A 38 26.31 36.74 -7.75
C TRP A 38 26.15 35.48 -6.88
N LEU A 39 26.31 35.60 -5.56
CA LEU A 39 26.08 34.50 -4.62
C LEU A 39 24.64 34.01 -4.62
N ILE A 40 23.67 34.92 -4.61
CA ILE A 40 22.24 34.57 -4.66
C ILE A 40 21.91 33.87 -5.98
N ILE A 41 22.44 34.34 -7.11
CA ILE A 41 22.27 33.70 -8.42
C ILE A 41 22.89 32.31 -8.43
N ALA A 42 24.10 32.14 -7.88
CA ALA A 42 24.77 30.84 -7.82
C ALA A 42 23.95 29.84 -6.98
N ILE A 43 23.39 30.28 -5.86
CA ILE A 43 22.52 29.44 -5.02
C ILE A 43 21.24 29.03 -5.78
N LEU A 44 20.58 29.98 -6.44
CA LEU A 44 19.39 29.68 -7.25
C LEU A 44 19.70 28.72 -8.40
N PHE A 45 20.86 28.90 -9.05
CA PHE A 45 21.33 28.01 -10.11
C PHE A 45 21.59 26.60 -9.59
N ILE A 46 22.24 26.46 -8.43
CA ILE A 46 22.49 25.16 -7.79
C ILE A 46 21.16 24.46 -7.48
N ILE A 47 20.18 25.17 -6.93
CA ILE A 47 18.86 24.58 -6.63
C ILE A 47 18.16 24.12 -7.92
N ALA A 48 18.16 24.95 -8.97
CA ALA A 48 17.56 24.58 -10.26
C ALA A 48 18.28 23.39 -10.91
N PHE A 49 19.61 23.36 -10.83
CA PHE A 49 20.43 22.26 -11.34
C PHE A 49 20.16 20.95 -10.61
N LEU A 50 20.01 20.98 -9.29
CA LEU A 50 19.64 19.79 -8.50
C LEU A 50 18.26 19.25 -8.91
N ILE A 51 17.29 20.12 -9.24
CA ILE A 51 15.96 19.71 -9.72
C ILE A 51 16.04 19.07 -11.11
N ASP A 52 16.80 19.66 -12.05
CA ASP A 52 16.99 19.10 -13.41
C ASP A 52 17.71 17.75 -13.35
N LEU A 53 18.77 17.66 -12.55
CA LEU A 53 19.56 16.44 -12.38
C LEU A 53 18.72 15.32 -11.75
N ASN A 54 17.92 15.65 -10.73
CA ASN A 54 17.02 14.69 -10.10
C ASN A 54 15.94 14.20 -11.08
N SER A 55 15.35 15.10 -11.87
CA SER A 55 14.34 14.76 -12.87
C SER A 55 14.88 13.81 -13.94
N ARG A 56 16.12 14.04 -14.42
CA ARG A 56 16.79 13.16 -15.39
C ARG A 56 17.10 11.78 -14.83
N ILE A 57 17.53 11.69 -13.57
CA ILE A 57 17.79 10.40 -12.89
C ILE A 57 16.49 9.62 -12.71
N ILE A 58 15.39 10.27 -12.35
CA ILE A 58 14.09 9.62 -12.17
C ILE A 58 13.59 9.04 -13.50
N THR A 59 13.74 9.76 -14.61
CA THR A 59 13.34 9.26 -15.95
C THR A 59 14.18 8.06 -16.40
N LEU A 60 15.49 8.06 -16.11
CA LEU A 60 16.36 6.90 -16.40
C LEU A 60 16.02 5.69 -15.51
N LYS A 61 15.69 5.93 -14.23
CA LYS A 61 15.24 4.87 -13.32
C LYS A 61 13.88 4.30 -13.71
N ALA A 62 12.95 5.11 -14.22
CA ALA A 62 11.67 4.64 -14.72
C ALA A 62 11.80 3.70 -15.95
N LEU A 63 12.78 3.95 -16.82
CA LEU A 63 13.10 3.05 -17.94
C LEU A 63 13.82 1.77 -17.47
N GLN A 64 14.73 1.89 -16.49
CA GLN A 64 15.41 0.74 -15.89
C GLN A 64 14.44 -0.20 -15.14
N GLN A 65 13.47 0.36 -14.42
CA GLN A 65 12.47 -0.39 -13.67
C GLN A 65 11.51 -1.15 -14.59
N GLN A 66 11.17 -0.57 -15.74
CA GLN A 66 10.44 -1.28 -16.80
C GLN A 66 11.26 -2.41 -17.41
N LYS A 67 12.58 -2.21 -17.61
CA LYS A 67 13.47 -3.26 -18.09
C LYS A 67 13.60 -4.42 -17.10
N SER A 68 13.75 -4.15 -15.80
CA SER A 68 13.86 -5.21 -14.79
C SER A 68 12.56 -6.01 -14.62
N ILE A 69 11.41 -5.35 -14.79
CA ILE A 69 10.10 -6.04 -14.82
C ILE A 69 10.02 -6.92 -16.07
N LEU A 70 10.39 -6.40 -17.24
CA LEU A 70 10.40 -7.17 -18.50
C LEU A 70 11.38 -8.35 -18.47
N GLU A 71 12.57 -8.19 -17.90
CA GLU A 71 13.55 -9.28 -17.76
C GLU A 71 13.04 -10.37 -16.79
N THR A 72 12.35 -9.98 -15.72
CA THR A 72 11.73 -10.93 -14.77
C THR A 72 10.55 -11.68 -15.41
N ASP A 73 9.75 -10.98 -16.22
CA ASP A 73 8.61 -11.59 -16.91
C ASP A 73 9.07 -12.51 -18.06
N VAL A 74 10.12 -12.16 -18.79
CA VAL A 74 10.73 -13.03 -19.80
C VAL A 74 11.34 -14.28 -19.15
N ALA A 75 12.02 -14.16 -18.01
CA ALA A 75 12.54 -15.31 -17.29
C ALA A 75 11.42 -16.26 -16.83
N LYS A 76 10.31 -15.73 -16.30
CA LYS A 76 9.13 -16.52 -15.93
C LYS A 76 8.48 -17.19 -17.14
N LEU A 77 8.36 -16.49 -18.26
CA LEU A 77 7.78 -17.04 -19.50
C LEU A 77 8.66 -18.13 -20.11
N GLN A 78 9.99 -18.01 -20.03
CA GLN A 78 10.92 -19.05 -20.47
C GLN A 78 10.85 -20.31 -19.60
N ILE A 79 10.85 -20.15 -18.27
CA ILE A 79 10.66 -21.28 -17.34
C ILE A 79 9.32 -21.97 -17.58
N THR A 80 8.25 -21.19 -17.79
CA THR A 80 6.92 -21.73 -18.09
C THR A 80 6.90 -22.47 -19.43
N LYS A 81 7.58 -21.96 -20.47
CA LYS A 81 7.69 -22.65 -21.76
C LYS A 81 8.38 -24.00 -21.64
N VAL A 82 9.54 -24.05 -20.98
CA VAL A 82 10.28 -25.32 -20.79
C VAL A 82 9.42 -26.34 -20.04
N LEU A 83 8.71 -25.91 -18.99
CA LEU A 83 7.85 -26.78 -18.20
C LEU A 83 6.62 -27.27 -18.99
N VAL A 84 6.06 -26.43 -19.87
CA VAL A 84 4.96 -26.81 -20.76
C VAL A 84 5.44 -27.73 -21.89
N GLU A 85 6.61 -27.47 -22.48
CA GLU A 85 7.22 -28.33 -23.50
C GLU A 85 7.54 -29.72 -22.93
N GLU A 86 8.05 -29.80 -21.71
CA GLU A 86 8.26 -31.08 -20.99
C GLU A 86 6.95 -31.83 -20.78
N LYS A 87 5.87 -31.13 -20.38
CA LYS A 87 4.53 -31.74 -20.23
C LYS A 87 3.94 -32.23 -21.53
N ILE A 88 4.19 -31.53 -22.65
CA ILE A 88 3.77 -31.98 -23.98
C ILE A 88 4.55 -33.25 -24.36
N GLY A 89 5.88 -33.26 -24.18
CA GLY A 89 6.69 -34.45 -24.43
C GLY A 89 6.28 -35.65 -23.59
N TYR A 90 5.90 -35.45 -22.32
CA TYR A 90 5.32 -36.50 -21.49
C TYR A 90 3.96 -36.95 -22.01
N ALA A 91 3.06 -36.03 -22.34
CA ALA A 91 1.72 -36.35 -22.84
C ALA A 91 1.73 -37.13 -24.17
N GLU A 92 2.74 -36.91 -25.02
CA GLU A 92 2.94 -37.64 -26.28
C GLU A 92 3.67 -38.98 -26.10
N SER A 93 4.21 -39.27 -24.91
CA SER A 93 4.98 -40.49 -24.66
C SER A 93 4.11 -41.72 -24.38
N ASP A 94 4.60 -42.91 -24.74
CA ASP A 94 3.96 -44.20 -24.46
C ASP A 94 3.71 -44.41 -22.96
N ALA A 95 4.57 -43.84 -22.10
CA ALA A 95 4.42 -43.91 -20.65
C ALA A 95 3.16 -43.17 -20.14
N ALA A 96 2.78 -42.06 -20.79
CA ALA A 96 1.54 -41.36 -20.45
C ALA A 96 0.30 -42.14 -20.93
N VAL A 97 0.39 -42.81 -22.09
CA VAL A 97 -0.67 -43.70 -22.59
C VAL A 97 -0.87 -44.87 -21.64
N GLU A 98 0.21 -45.51 -21.18
CA GLU A 98 0.15 -46.58 -20.19
C GLU A 98 -0.42 -46.09 -18.85
N ALA A 99 0.06 -44.95 -18.33
CA ALA A 99 -0.45 -44.39 -17.08
C ALA A 99 -1.96 -44.09 -17.16
N TRP A 100 -2.43 -43.53 -18.28
CA TRP A 100 -3.86 -43.33 -18.54
C TRP A 100 -4.61 -44.66 -18.57
N ALA A 101 -4.10 -45.65 -19.33
CA ALA A 101 -4.71 -46.97 -19.47
C ALA A 101 -4.89 -47.65 -18.10
N ARG A 102 -3.89 -47.57 -17.21
CA ARG A 102 -3.91 -48.16 -15.87
C ARG A 102 -4.79 -47.40 -14.89
N GLN A 103 -4.73 -46.07 -14.86
CA GLN A 103 -5.38 -45.25 -13.83
C GLN A 103 -6.81 -44.84 -14.17
N GLN A 104 -7.06 -44.48 -15.42
CA GLN A 104 -8.30 -43.84 -15.86
C GLN A 104 -9.08 -44.73 -16.83
N GLY A 105 -8.39 -45.42 -17.74
CA GLY A 105 -9.00 -46.36 -18.68
C GLY A 105 -9.41 -47.68 -18.04
N MET A 106 -8.91 -48.00 -16.84
CA MET A 106 -9.06 -49.31 -16.18
C MET A 106 -8.77 -50.48 -17.14
N MET A 107 -7.82 -50.29 -18.04
CA MET A 107 -7.42 -51.25 -19.06
C MET A 107 -6.33 -52.16 -18.49
N MET A 108 -6.41 -53.45 -18.83
CA MET A 108 -5.41 -54.46 -18.46
C MET A 108 -4.46 -54.74 -19.62
N GLN A 109 -3.21 -55.06 -19.28
CA GLN A 109 -2.25 -55.62 -20.23
C GLN A 109 -2.39 -57.15 -20.27
N GLU A 110 -1.98 -57.79 -21.36
CA GLU A 110 -2.05 -59.25 -21.48
C GLU A 110 -1.29 -59.93 -20.32
N GLY A 111 -2.03 -60.70 -19.51
CA GLY A 111 -1.50 -61.43 -18.35
C GLY A 111 -1.80 -60.82 -16.98
N ASP A 112 -2.47 -59.66 -16.91
CA ASP A 112 -2.75 -58.97 -15.64
C ASP A 112 -4.16 -59.23 -15.09
N ASN A 113 -4.33 -59.25 -13.76
CA ASN A 113 -5.61 -59.50 -13.08
C ASN A 113 -6.15 -58.21 -12.43
N VAL A 114 -7.29 -57.70 -12.92
CA VAL A 114 -7.92 -56.49 -12.37
C VAL A 114 -8.70 -56.82 -11.09
N ILE A 115 -8.28 -56.27 -9.95
CA ILE A 115 -8.95 -56.42 -8.66
C ILE A 115 -9.74 -55.14 -8.36
N ILE A 116 -11.06 -55.25 -8.19
CA ILE A 116 -11.95 -54.13 -7.84
C ILE A 116 -12.34 -54.27 -6.36
N PRO A 117 -11.87 -53.39 -5.45
CA PRO A 117 -12.29 -53.42 -4.06
C PRO A 117 -13.76 -53.02 -3.92
N ILE A 118 -14.59 -53.91 -3.40
CA ILE A 118 -15.98 -53.59 -3.04
C ILE A 118 -15.97 -53.12 -1.57
N PRO A 119 -16.44 -51.90 -1.26
CA PRO A 119 -16.52 -51.44 0.11
C PRO A 119 -17.55 -52.27 0.88
N VAL A 120 -17.09 -53.04 1.86
CA VAL A 120 -17.98 -53.64 2.87
C VAL A 120 -18.41 -52.51 3.82
N GLY A 121 -19.73 -52.35 3.99
CA GLY A 121 -20.33 -51.11 4.45
C GLY A 121 -20.06 -50.68 5.90
N ASN A 122 -20.49 -49.42 6.13
CA ASN A 122 -20.88 -48.78 7.39
C ASN A 122 -19.77 -48.00 8.11
N THR A 123 -19.46 -46.79 7.61
CA THR A 123 -18.72 -45.79 8.39
C THR A 123 -19.62 -45.24 9.51
N THR A 124 -19.35 -45.63 10.76
CA THR A 124 -19.91 -44.95 11.93
C THR A 124 -19.42 -43.50 11.93
N PRO A 125 -20.31 -42.49 11.94
CA PRO A 125 -19.88 -41.10 11.95
C PRO A 125 -19.21 -40.76 13.28
N THR A 126 -17.95 -40.32 13.22
CA THR A 126 -17.22 -39.77 14.38
C THR A 126 -17.86 -38.42 14.76
N PRO A 127 -18.18 -38.17 16.04
CA PRO A 127 -18.78 -36.91 16.47
C PRO A 127 -17.83 -35.73 16.20
N THR A 128 -18.36 -34.67 15.59
CA THR A 128 -17.65 -33.42 15.34
C THR A 128 -17.43 -32.66 16.66
N PRO A 129 -16.22 -32.18 16.97
CA PRO A 129 -15.97 -31.40 18.17
C PRO A 129 -16.70 -30.05 18.12
N ILE A 130 -17.39 -29.70 19.22
CA ILE A 130 -18.05 -28.40 19.38
C ILE A 130 -16.96 -27.35 19.61
N PRO A 131 -16.93 -26.23 18.85
CA PRO A 131 -15.91 -25.20 19.04
C PRO A 131 -16.10 -24.51 20.40
N THR A 132 -15.05 -24.52 21.22
CA THR A 132 -14.97 -23.73 22.45
C THR A 132 -14.94 -22.24 22.07
N THR A 133 -15.96 -21.48 22.47
CA THR A 133 -15.97 -20.02 22.32
C THR A 133 -14.84 -19.43 23.15
N GLN A 134 -13.81 -18.87 22.49
CA GLN A 134 -12.79 -18.10 23.18
C GLN A 134 -13.40 -16.78 23.66
N PRO A 135 -13.18 -16.38 24.93
CA PRO A 135 -13.64 -15.09 25.41
C PRO A 135 -12.97 -13.99 24.59
N VAL A 136 -13.79 -13.06 24.06
CA VAL A 136 -13.28 -11.87 23.38
C VAL A 136 -12.56 -11.02 24.42
N VAL A 137 -11.25 -10.87 24.26
CA VAL A 137 -10.45 -10.00 25.12
C VAL A 137 -10.63 -8.57 24.63
N TYR A 138 -11.41 -7.77 25.35
CA TYR A 138 -11.57 -6.35 25.09
C TYR A 138 -10.38 -5.57 25.64
N GLN A 139 -9.89 -4.59 24.89
CA GLN A 139 -8.90 -3.66 25.41
C GLN A 139 -9.59 -2.63 26.30
N ASN A 140 -8.92 -2.17 27.36
CA ASN A 140 -9.51 -1.28 28.36
C ASN A 140 -10.18 -0.03 27.73
N TRP A 141 -9.61 0.53 26.67
CA TRP A 141 -10.17 1.71 26.00
C TRP A 141 -11.51 1.43 25.29
N GLU A 142 -11.74 0.21 24.79
CA GLU A 142 -12.99 -0.20 24.13
C GLU A 142 -14.12 -0.23 25.16
N VAL A 143 -13.82 -0.73 26.37
CA VAL A 143 -14.74 -0.73 27.51
C VAL A 143 -15.09 0.70 27.93
N TRP A 144 -14.08 1.58 28.04
CA TRP A 144 -14.33 2.98 28.39
C TRP A 144 -15.16 3.71 27.33
N LYS A 145 -14.92 3.44 26.04
CA LYS A 145 -15.72 4.03 24.97
C LYS A 145 -17.18 3.58 25.07
N ALA A 146 -17.44 2.29 25.30
CA ALA A 146 -18.79 1.78 25.47
C ALA A 146 -19.50 2.45 26.67
N LEU A 147 -18.84 2.57 27.82
CA LEU A 147 -19.43 3.20 29.01
C LEU A 147 -19.76 4.69 28.87
N ILE A 148 -19.07 5.41 27.99
CA ILE A 148 -19.26 6.87 27.82
C ILE A 148 -20.30 7.19 26.74
N PHE A 149 -20.42 6.34 25.72
CA PHE A 149 -21.19 6.64 24.51
C PHE A 149 -22.36 5.69 24.24
N ASP A 150 -22.57 4.68 25.08
CA ASP A 150 -23.82 3.89 25.16
C ASP A 150 -24.78 4.54 26.19
#